data_AF-A0A4T0CPA7-F1
#
_entry.id   AF-A0A4T0CPA7-F1
#
_cell.length_a   1.000
_cell.length_b   1.000
_cell.length_c   1.000
_cell.angle_alpha   90.00
_cell.angle_beta   90.00
_cell.angle_gamma   90.00
#
_symmetry.space_group_name_H-M   'P 1'
#
loop_
_entity.id
_entity.type
_entity.pdbx_description
1 polymer ?
#
loop_
_entity_poly.entity_id
_entity_poly.type
_entity_poly.pdbx_seq_one_letter_code
_entity_poly.pdbx_strand_id
1 'polypeptide(L)'
;MSQEKEIKTSPNVDMQDADSSSQTKRKRSEKSSTPVTQFTIRNPPWSYIQLSLITNTPNYQLDALTAHLHLRAALSQFLGLHGTAIPIDILKLHDSDVHIRVPREDASALVIAVGGWVGKTGEGWRVKNSGCWGAGLHSSAGADLFK
;
A
#
# COMPACT_ATOMS: atom_id res chain seq x y z
N MET A 1 56.37 -77.84 0.97
CA MET A 1 55.44 -78.75 1.66
C MET A 1 54.57 -77.89 2.55
N SER A 2 53.41 -77.47 2.02
CA SER A 2 52.08 -77.93 2.47
C SER A 2 51.52 -76.97 3.52
N GLN A 3 50.71 -76.00 3.07
CA GLN A 3 49.23 -75.96 3.15
C GLN A 3 48.69 -75.33 4.46
N GLU A 4 48.21 -74.09 4.28
CA GLU A 4 46.96 -73.47 4.77
C GLU A 4 46.11 -74.18 5.84
N LYS A 5 45.67 -73.41 6.84
CA LYS A 5 44.25 -73.33 7.23
C LYS A 5 43.95 -72.13 8.15
N GLU A 6 43.07 -71.28 7.65
CA GLU A 6 42.27 -70.28 8.38
C GLU A 6 41.29 -70.95 9.37
N ILE A 7 40.76 -70.18 10.34
CA ILE A 7 39.45 -70.24 11.05
C ILE A 7 39.63 -69.45 12.37
N LYS A 8 39.19 -68.20 12.45
CA LYS A 8 37.84 -67.67 12.78
C LYS A 8 37.48 -67.68 14.28
N THR A 9 36.96 -66.51 14.68
CA THR A 9 35.92 -66.28 15.70
C THR A 9 36.38 -65.77 17.07
N SER A 10 36.22 -64.46 17.25
CA SER A 10 35.99 -63.80 18.54
C SER A 10 34.78 -64.40 19.26
N PRO A 11 34.73 -64.26 20.58
CA PRO A 11 33.54 -63.67 21.17
C PRO A 11 33.97 -62.53 22.10
N ASN A 12 33.77 -61.31 21.64
CA ASN A 12 33.58 -60.20 22.57
C ASN A 12 32.12 -59.78 22.40
N VAL A 13 31.30 -60.24 23.34
CA VAL A 13 29.88 -59.96 23.53
C VAL A 13 29.79 -59.59 25.01
N ASP A 14 29.09 -58.57 25.47
CA ASP A 14 28.46 -57.36 24.93
C ASP A 14 27.94 -56.65 26.21
N MET A 15 27.48 -55.41 26.04
CA MET A 15 26.58 -54.67 26.92
C MET A 15 27.16 -54.05 28.20
N GLN A 16 27.48 -52.75 28.18
CA GLN A 16 26.59 -51.55 28.17
C GLN A 16 26.17 -51.16 29.59
N ASP A 17 26.57 -49.97 30.05
CA ASP A 17 25.66 -48.82 29.99
C ASP A 17 26.33 -47.47 30.32
N ALA A 18 26.02 -46.50 29.45
CA ALA A 18 25.92 -45.03 29.60
C ALA A 18 27.07 -44.30 30.32
N ASP A 19 28.10 -43.86 29.59
CA ASP A 19 28.17 -42.60 28.81
C ASP A 19 28.22 -41.33 29.69
N SER A 20 29.44 -41.03 30.13
CA SER A 20 29.85 -39.70 30.58
C SER A 20 29.74 -38.71 29.42
N SER A 21 28.63 -37.96 29.39
CA SER A 21 28.34 -36.94 28.38
C SER A 21 29.39 -35.82 28.40
N SER A 22 30.44 -35.96 27.59
CA SER A 22 31.33 -34.87 27.24
C SER A 22 30.57 -33.89 26.35
N GLN A 23 30.23 -32.73 26.91
CA GLN A 23 29.55 -31.65 26.19
C GLN A 23 30.48 -31.06 25.13
N THR A 24 30.50 -31.65 23.94
CA THR A 24 30.98 -30.96 22.74
C THR A 24 29.94 -29.90 22.36
N LYS A 25 30.26 -28.63 22.62
CA LYS A 25 29.47 -27.47 22.19
C LYS A 25 29.31 -27.52 20.67
N ARG A 26 28.15 -27.96 20.20
CA ARG A 26 27.76 -27.88 18.79
C ARG A 26 27.70 -26.41 18.39
N LYS A 27 28.64 -25.97 17.56
CA LYS A 27 28.61 -24.64 16.92
C LYS A 27 27.40 -24.63 16.00
N ARG A 28 26.37 -23.86 16.37
CA ARG A 28 25.18 -23.66 15.54
C ARG A 28 25.65 -23.05 14.22
N SER A 29 25.46 -23.77 13.12
CA SER A 29 25.54 -23.19 11.79
C SER A 29 24.46 -22.12 11.73
N GLU A 30 24.87 -20.86 11.73
CA GLU A 30 24.00 -19.73 11.47
C GLU A 30 23.54 -19.87 10.02
N LYS A 31 22.28 -20.27 9.82
CA LYS A 31 21.62 -20.11 8.52
C LYS A 31 21.75 -18.63 8.18
N SER A 32 22.49 -18.33 7.11
CA SER A 32 22.60 -16.98 6.58
C SER A 32 21.18 -16.50 6.28
N SER A 33 20.62 -15.67 7.16
CA SER A 33 19.35 -15.01 6.89
C SER A 33 19.59 -14.15 5.65
N THR A 34 18.96 -14.52 4.54
CA THR A 34 18.90 -13.65 3.37
C THR A 34 18.42 -12.28 3.84
N PRO A 35 19.19 -11.20 3.60
CA PRO A 35 18.74 -9.88 4.02
C PRO A 35 17.45 -9.58 3.25
N VAL A 36 16.33 -9.50 3.96
CA VAL A 36 15.08 -8.99 3.40
C VAL A 36 15.32 -7.51 3.13
N THR A 37 15.74 -7.19 1.92
CA THR A 37 15.91 -5.80 1.48
C THR A 37 14.52 -5.20 1.28
N GLN A 38 14.01 -4.54 2.31
CA GLN A 38 12.75 -3.80 2.24
C GLN A 38 12.98 -2.51 1.44
N PHE A 39 12.67 -2.54 0.15
CA PHE A 39 12.70 -1.35 -0.70
C PHE A 39 11.36 -0.61 -0.56
N THR A 40 11.36 0.48 0.21
CA THR A 40 10.22 1.41 0.25
C THR A 40 10.45 2.49 -0.79
N ILE A 41 9.55 2.63 -1.77
CA ILE A 41 9.51 3.84 -2.60
C ILE A 41 9.20 5.01 -1.66
N ARG A 42 10.15 5.92 -1.48
CA ARG A 42 10.00 7.06 -0.54
C ARG A 42 9.20 8.21 -1.13
N ASN A 43 9.32 8.40 -2.45
CA ASN A 43 8.70 9.51 -3.19
C ASN A 43 7.82 8.97 -4.32
N PRO A 44 6.59 8.54 -4.02
CA PRO A 44 5.62 8.17 -5.06
C PRO A 44 5.27 9.40 -5.91
N PRO A 45 5.25 9.29 -7.25
CA PRO A 45 5.01 10.41 -8.15
C PRO A 45 3.54 10.90 -8.15
N TRP A 46 2.61 10.04 -7.73
CA TRP A 46 1.19 10.31 -7.72
C TRP A 46 0.65 10.46 -6.30
N SER A 47 -0.37 11.29 -6.17
CA SER A 47 -1.22 11.40 -4.98
C SER A 47 -2.66 11.06 -5.34
N TYR A 48 -3.32 10.41 -4.40
CA TYR A 48 -4.69 9.94 -4.52
C TYR A 48 -5.56 10.71 -3.54
N ILE A 49 -6.67 11.26 -4.03
CA ILE A 49 -7.55 12.11 -3.24
C ILE A 49 -8.98 11.60 -3.41
N GLN A 50 -9.68 11.48 -2.29
CA GLN A 50 -11.10 11.18 -2.24
C GLN A 50 -11.86 12.47 -1.99
N LEU A 51 -12.75 12.81 -2.91
CA LEU A 51 -13.62 13.98 -2.83
C LEU A 51 -15.07 13.52 -2.74
N SER A 52 -15.90 14.37 -2.13
CA SER A 52 -17.34 14.19 -2.03
C SER A 52 -18.02 15.49 -2.47
N LEU A 53 -18.97 15.39 -3.39
CA LEU A 53 -19.76 16.53 -3.83
C LEU A 53 -20.80 16.87 -2.75
N ILE A 54 -20.82 18.13 -2.35
CA ILE A 54 -21.86 18.71 -1.49
C ILE A 54 -22.87 19.40 -2.42
N THR A 55 -24.11 18.93 -2.42
CA THR A 55 -25.20 19.53 -3.17
C THR A 55 -26.51 19.43 -2.39
N ASN A 56 -27.44 20.35 -2.67
CA ASN A 56 -28.77 20.36 -2.07
C ASN A 56 -29.76 19.41 -2.76
N THR A 57 -29.37 18.81 -3.89
CA THR A 57 -30.22 17.87 -4.62
C THR A 57 -30.13 16.46 -4.00
N PRO A 58 -31.22 15.93 -3.41
CA PRO A 58 -31.19 14.58 -2.88
C PRO A 58 -31.05 13.56 -4.02
N ASN A 59 -30.28 12.50 -3.78
CA ASN A 59 -29.99 11.42 -4.74
C ASN A 59 -29.27 11.87 -6.03
N TYR A 60 -28.45 12.91 -5.95
CA TYR A 60 -27.61 13.31 -7.08
C TYR A 60 -26.59 12.21 -7.42
N GLN A 61 -26.67 11.74 -8.67
CA GLN A 61 -25.72 10.79 -9.24
C GLN A 61 -24.68 11.56 -10.04
N LEU A 62 -23.44 11.55 -9.55
CA LEU A 62 -22.33 12.29 -10.16
C LEU A 62 -21.77 11.52 -11.37
N ASP A 63 -21.74 12.20 -12.51
CA ASP A 63 -21.05 11.70 -13.71
C ASP A 63 -19.56 12.09 -13.73
N ALA A 64 -18.74 11.27 -14.39
CA ALA A 64 -17.31 11.48 -14.55
C ALA A 64 -16.98 12.77 -15.30
N LEU A 65 -17.74 13.06 -16.35
CA LEU A 65 -17.51 14.25 -17.17
C LEU A 65 -17.78 15.52 -16.36
N THR A 66 -18.89 15.52 -15.62
CA THR A 66 -19.26 16.64 -14.73
C THR A 66 -18.23 16.84 -13.63
N ALA A 67 -17.80 15.76 -12.97
CA ALA A 67 -16.74 15.82 -11.97
C ALA A 67 -15.46 16.42 -12.56
N HIS A 68 -15.02 15.94 -13.72
CA HIS A 68 -13.83 16.45 -14.40
C HIS A 68 -13.98 17.95 -14.74
N LEU A 69 -15.13 18.38 -15.24
CA LEU A 69 -15.40 19.77 -15.57
C LEU A 69 -15.36 20.68 -14.32
N HIS A 70 -15.94 20.23 -13.20
CA HIS A 70 -15.89 20.97 -11.94
C HIS A 70 -14.45 21.11 -11.42
N LEU A 71 -13.70 20.00 -11.39
CA LEU A 71 -12.30 20.02 -10.99
C LEU A 71 -11.46 20.91 -11.92
N ARG A 72 -11.75 20.89 -13.22
CA ARG A 72 -11.04 21.73 -14.19
C ARG A 72 -11.36 23.20 -14.02
N ALA A 73 -12.63 23.53 -13.77
CA ALA A 73 -13.06 24.88 -13.47
C ALA A 73 -12.42 25.38 -12.17
N ALA A 74 -12.37 24.55 -11.11
CA ALA A 74 -11.72 24.87 -9.84
C ALA A 74 -10.24 25.20 -10.02
N LEU A 75 -9.50 24.33 -10.70
CA LEU A 75 -8.08 24.57 -10.98
C LEU A 75 -7.85 25.79 -11.87
N SER A 76 -8.71 26.02 -12.87
CA SER A 76 -8.62 27.20 -13.73
C SER A 76 -8.89 28.50 -12.97
N GLN A 77 -9.83 28.49 -12.02
CA GLN A 77 -10.11 29.65 -11.16
C GLN A 77 -8.97 29.93 -10.18
N PHE A 78 -8.34 28.90 -9.64
CA PHE A 78 -7.26 29.05 -8.66
C PHE A 78 -5.89 29.35 -9.28
N LEU A 79 -5.52 28.66 -10.37
CA LEU A 79 -4.18 28.70 -10.98
C LEU A 79 -4.17 29.21 -12.43
N GLY A 80 -5.32 29.57 -13.00
CA GLY A 80 -5.41 30.01 -14.39
C GLY A 80 -4.99 28.92 -15.37
N LEU A 81 -4.19 29.31 -16.37
CA LEU A 81 -3.70 28.42 -17.43
C LEU A 81 -2.89 27.23 -16.87
N HIS A 82 -2.13 27.43 -15.79
CA HIS A 82 -1.32 26.37 -15.20
C HIS A 82 -2.20 25.27 -14.59
N GLY A 83 -3.29 25.65 -13.92
CA GLY A 83 -4.29 24.69 -13.44
C GLY A 83 -4.89 23.87 -14.57
N THR A 84 -4.96 24.45 -15.78
CA THR A 84 -5.40 23.75 -16.99
C THR A 84 -4.32 22.91 -17.68
N ALA A 85 -3.13 22.76 -17.09
CA ALA A 85 -2.10 21.83 -17.56
C ALA A 85 -1.95 20.61 -16.63
N ILE A 86 -2.43 20.70 -15.38
CA ILE A 86 -2.34 19.62 -14.39
C ILE A 86 -3.11 18.39 -14.91
N PRO A 87 -2.48 17.21 -15.01
CA PRO A 87 -3.17 15.98 -15.39
C PRO A 87 -4.00 15.47 -14.19
N ILE A 88 -5.29 15.26 -14.41
CA ILE A 88 -6.21 14.69 -13.42
C ILE A 88 -6.83 13.46 -14.06
N ASP A 89 -6.78 12.34 -13.34
CA ASP A 89 -7.50 11.14 -13.77
C ASP A 89 -8.49 10.70 -12.70
N ILE A 90 -9.70 10.36 -13.15
CA ILE A 90 -10.75 9.82 -12.30
C ILE A 90 -10.61 8.30 -12.28
N LEU A 91 -10.45 7.74 -11.08
CA LEU A 91 -10.23 6.32 -10.87
C LEU A 91 -11.51 5.56 -10.57
N LYS A 92 -12.38 6.18 -9.77
CA LYS A 92 -13.64 5.58 -9.32
C LYS A 92 -14.64 6.68 -9.01
N LEU A 93 -15.88 6.43 -9.36
CA LEU A 93 -17.04 7.20 -8.95
C LEU A 93 -17.99 6.29 -8.17
N HIS A 94 -18.61 6.85 -7.14
CA HIS A 94 -19.63 6.17 -6.35
C HIS A 94 -20.58 7.20 -5.76
N ASP A 95 -21.82 7.24 -6.25
CA ASP A 95 -22.84 8.23 -5.88
C ASP A 95 -22.36 9.68 -6.07
N SER A 96 -21.92 10.33 -5.00
CA SER A 96 -21.37 11.69 -4.97
C SER A 96 -19.88 11.71 -4.61
N ASP A 97 -19.26 10.55 -4.42
CA ASP A 97 -17.84 10.41 -4.12
C ASP A 97 -17.03 10.12 -5.38
N VAL A 98 -15.89 10.80 -5.50
CA VAL A 98 -14.95 10.63 -6.59
C VAL A 98 -13.54 10.42 -6.06
N HIS A 99 -12.87 9.44 -6.65
CA HIS A 99 -11.47 9.13 -6.37
C HIS A 99 -10.65 9.59 -7.54
N ILE A 100 -9.68 10.45 -7.29
CA ILE A 100 -8.83 11.03 -8.32
C ILE A 100 -7.36 10.73 -8.03
N ARG A 101 -6.56 10.68 -9.10
CA ARG A 101 -5.10 10.80 -9.01
C ARG A 101 -4.64 12.11 -9.63
N VAL A 102 -3.57 12.64 -9.05
CA VAL A 102 -2.92 13.89 -9.47
C VAL A 102 -1.42 13.78 -9.18
N PRO A 103 -0.54 14.47 -9.94
CA PRO A 103 0.87 14.55 -9.57
C PRO A 103 1.04 15.03 -8.13
N ARG A 104 2.03 14.47 -7.44
CA ARG A 104 2.25 14.75 -6.02
C ARG A 104 2.50 16.23 -5.72
N GLU A 105 3.22 16.90 -6.61
CA GLU A 105 3.51 18.34 -6.52
C GLU A 105 2.27 19.22 -6.61
N ASP A 106 1.27 18.78 -7.37
CA ASP A 106 0.03 19.51 -7.61
C ASP A 106 -1.08 19.17 -6.62
N ALA A 107 -0.87 18.18 -5.75
CA ALA A 107 -1.91 17.67 -4.85
C ALA A 107 -2.42 18.74 -3.87
N SER A 108 -1.53 19.55 -3.31
CA SER A 108 -1.90 20.65 -2.39
C SER A 108 -2.67 21.75 -3.13
N ALA A 109 -2.21 22.11 -4.32
CA ALA A 109 -2.86 23.07 -5.20
C ALA A 109 -4.29 22.63 -5.53
N LEU A 110 -4.48 21.35 -5.87
CA LEU A 110 -5.80 20.81 -6.15
C LEU A 110 -6.71 20.83 -4.92
N VAL A 111 -6.22 20.44 -3.74
CA VAL A 111 -7.00 20.51 -2.49
C VAL A 111 -7.49 21.94 -2.20
N ILE A 112 -6.62 22.93 -2.37
CA ILE A 112 -6.97 24.34 -2.15
C ILE A 112 -7.98 24.81 -3.20
N ALA A 113 -7.72 24.53 -4.49
CA ALA A 113 -8.60 24.91 -5.59
C ALA A 113 -10.02 24.36 -5.39
N VAL A 114 -10.11 23.09 -5.03
CA VAL A 114 -11.37 22.36 -4.81
C VAL A 114 -12.09 22.88 -3.56
N GLY A 115 -11.36 23.22 -2.51
CA GLY A 115 -11.95 23.79 -1.29
C GLY A 115 -12.49 25.22 -1.46
N GLY A 116 -11.93 25.99 -2.40
CA GLY A 116 -12.38 27.35 -2.72
C GLY A 116 -13.43 27.42 -3.83
N TRP A 117 -13.71 26.32 -4.52
CA TRP A 117 -14.61 26.31 -5.67
C TRP A 117 -16.07 26.14 -5.25
N VAL A 118 -16.95 26.95 -5.84
CA VAL A 118 -18.40 26.87 -5.67
C VAL A 118 -19.06 26.88 -7.05
N GLY A 119 -19.91 25.88 -7.30
CA GLY A 119 -20.71 25.74 -8.50
C GLY A 119 -21.89 26.72 -8.54
N LYS A 120 -22.47 26.91 -9.73
CA LYS A 120 -23.56 27.88 -9.97
C LYS A 120 -24.82 27.61 -9.13
N THR A 121 -25.05 26.35 -8.78
CA THR A 121 -26.17 25.86 -7.98
C THR A 121 -25.86 25.80 -6.48
N GLY A 122 -24.70 26.33 -6.05
CA GLY A 122 -24.21 26.23 -4.68
C GLY A 122 -23.53 24.89 -4.37
N GLU A 123 -23.19 24.11 -5.40
CA GLU A 123 -22.41 22.89 -5.28
C GLU A 123 -21.00 23.18 -4.79
N GLY A 124 -20.46 22.31 -3.95
CA GLY A 124 -19.08 22.43 -3.47
C GLY A 124 -18.44 21.06 -3.31
N TRP A 125 -17.14 21.04 -3.09
CA TRP A 125 -16.41 19.80 -2.87
C TRP A 125 -15.84 19.73 -1.47
N ARG A 126 -15.93 18.53 -0.87
CA ARG A 126 -15.26 18.20 0.38
C ARG A 126 -14.19 17.17 0.13
N VAL A 127 -13.00 17.39 0.70
CA VAL A 127 -11.96 16.36 0.75
C VAL A 127 -12.29 15.39 1.90
N LYS A 128 -12.49 14.11 1.57
CA LYS A 128 -12.72 13.04 2.55
C LYS A 128 -11.42 12.43 3.03
N ASN A 129 -10.50 12.15 2.10
CA ASN A 129 -9.23 11.51 2.38
C ASN A 129 -8.19 11.89 1.33
N SER A 130 -6.90 11.82 1.69
CA SER A 130 -5.78 11.99 0.77
C SER A 130 -4.60 11.10 1.17
N GLY A 131 -3.86 10.60 0.19
CA GLY A 131 -2.72 9.74 0.46
C GLY A 131 -1.92 9.43 -0.79
N CYS A 132 -0.69 8.97 -0.61
CA CYS A 132 0.24 8.72 -1.71
C CYS A 132 0.24 7.28 -2.25
N TRP A 133 -0.53 6.39 -1.63
CA TRP A 133 -0.52 4.94 -1.93
C TRP A 133 -1.84 4.39 -2.45
N GLY A 134 -2.92 5.18 -2.53
CA GLY A 134 -4.22 4.72 -3.01
C GLY A 134 -4.97 3.77 -2.04
N ALA A 135 -4.23 2.90 -1.33
CA ALA A 135 -4.74 1.85 -0.46
C ALA A 135 -5.61 2.37 0.70
N GLY A 136 -5.32 3.56 1.21
CA GLY A 136 -6.11 4.19 2.28
C GLY A 136 -7.44 4.79 1.82
N LEU A 137 -7.70 4.93 0.51
CA LEU A 137 -8.92 5.60 0.03
C LEU A 137 -10.16 4.70 0.06
N HIS A 138 -10.01 3.39 0.08
CA HIS A 138 -11.14 2.46 0.06
C HIS A 138 -11.62 2.07 1.45
N SER A 139 -10.75 2.19 2.45
CA SER A 139 -11.09 1.93 3.85
C SER A 139 -11.57 3.21 4.49
N SER A 140 -12.82 3.22 4.96
CA SER A 140 -13.24 4.00 6.13
C SER A 140 -12.05 4.05 7.09
N ALA A 141 -11.56 5.26 7.39
CA ALA A 141 -10.27 5.52 8.00
C ALA A 141 -10.19 4.89 9.40
N GLY A 142 -9.92 3.59 9.49
CA GLY A 142 -9.76 2.79 10.72
C GLY A 142 -10.91 2.81 11.73
N ALA A 143 -11.92 3.65 11.56
CA ALA A 143 -12.94 3.93 12.57
C ALA A 143 -13.94 2.79 12.75
N ASP A 144 -14.13 1.94 11.72
CA ASP A 144 -14.96 0.74 11.81
C ASP A 144 -14.18 -0.54 12.11
N LEU A 145 -12.84 -0.48 12.28
CA LEU A 145 -12.04 -1.66 12.64
C LEU A 145 -12.17 -2.05 14.12
N PHE A 146 -12.78 -1.20 14.95
CA PHE A 146 -12.92 -1.40 16.40
C PHE A 146 -14.38 -1.40 16.87
N LYS A 147 -15.33 -1.74 16.01
CA LYS A 147 -16.74 -1.93 16.40
C LYS A 147 -17.12 -3.40 16.56
#